data_AF-A0A4S2L7Q8-F1
#
_entry.id   AF-A0A4S2L7Q8-F1
#
_cell.length_a   1.000
_cell.length_b   1.000
_cell.length_c   1.000
_cell.angle_alpha   90.00
_cell.angle_beta   90.00
_cell.angle_gamma   90.00
#
_symmetry.space_group_name_H-M   'P 1'
#
loop_
_entity.id
_entity.type
_entity.pdbx_description
1 polymer ?
#
loop_
_entity_poly.entity_id
_entity_poly.type
_entity_poly.pdbx_seq_one_letter_code
_entity_poly.pdbx_strand_id
1 'polypeptide(L)'
;MRLRRLARKRMKSVYLDELAGNEKVKGKYGQLTYSIQFDIPVAKLTVTVIEANKLHVLPEDELLDTYVTVKLASGKHGRLEQIGKVQRTDIQRRTMIPRWHFQCKFDLKMDDLKYAILIFEIFDYDSIGQDRSIGRLATHLANLDVGAYVGTPLENTEWLKAGEPKFLGLGETCIGLNYHHALERLECHVYEARCLHVMYA
;
A
#
# COMPACT_ATOMS: atom_id res chain seq x y z
N MET A 1 -47.34 13.46 3.81
CA MET A 1 -46.60 12.47 4.63
C MET A 1 -45.18 12.36 4.07
N ARG A 2 -44.16 12.98 4.69
CA ARG A 2 -42.78 13.01 4.17
C ARG A 2 -42.05 11.72 4.55
N LEU A 3 -41.63 10.93 3.56
CA LEU A 3 -40.77 9.76 3.77
C LEU A 3 -39.40 10.21 4.29
N ARG A 4 -39.08 9.83 5.54
CA ARG A 4 -37.74 9.97 6.11
C ARG A 4 -36.77 9.08 5.32
N ARG A 5 -35.80 9.69 4.62
CA ARG A 5 -34.63 8.95 4.12
C ARG A 5 -33.91 8.36 5.33
N LEU A 6 -33.96 7.03 5.48
CA LEU A 6 -33.10 6.31 6.41
C LEU A 6 -31.65 6.60 6.00
N ALA A 7 -30.91 7.29 6.86
CA ALA A 7 -29.47 7.46 6.68
C ALA A 7 -28.85 6.07 6.60
N ARG A 8 -28.29 5.70 5.44
CA ARG A 8 -27.59 4.43 5.27
C ARG A 8 -26.46 4.41 6.28
N LYS A 9 -26.56 3.49 7.25
CA LYS A 9 -25.50 3.27 8.25
C LYS A 9 -24.26 2.82 7.47
N ARG A 10 -23.16 3.55 7.59
CA ARG A 10 -21.88 3.19 6.96
C ARG A 10 -21.56 1.76 7.38
N MET A 11 -21.41 0.84 6.42
CA MET A 11 -21.04 -0.53 6.75
C MET A 11 -19.71 -0.50 7.51
N LYS A 12 -19.61 -1.24 8.61
CA LYS A 12 -18.31 -1.45 9.27
C LYS A 12 -17.40 -2.10 8.23
N SER A 13 -16.18 -1.59 8.08
CA SER A 13 -15.13 -2.29 7.37
C SER A 13 -14.94 -3.64 8.05
N VAL A 14 -15.34 -4.71 7.37
CA VAL A 14 -15.06 -6.08 7.81
C VAL A 14 -13.62 -6.36 7.46
N TYR A 15 -12.79 -6.66 8.46
CA TYR A 15 -11.39 -7.00 8.24
C TYR A 15 -11.32 -8.37 7.60
N LEU A 16 -10.41 -8.55 6.63
CA LEU A 16 -10.25 -9.83 5.94
C LEU A 16 -9.76 -10.95 6.87
N ASP A 17 -9.22 -10.56 8.01
CA ASP A 17 -8.78 -11.37 9.14
C ASP A 17 -9.98 -12.05 9.84
N GLU A 18 -11.19 -11.52 9.68
CA GLU A 18 -12.43 -12.02 10.31
C GLU A 18 -13.15 -13.06 9.44
N LEU A 19 -12.72 -13.27 8.19
CA LEU A 19 -13.25 -14.33 7.33
C LEU A 19 -12.38 -15.59 7.47
N ALA A 20 -12.91 -16.59 8.18
CA ALA A 20 -12.29 -17.90 8.31
C ALA A 20 -12.07 -18.53 6.92
N GLY A 21 -10.80 -18.72 6.52
CA GLY A 21 -10.46 -19.53 5.34
C GLY A 21 -9.27 -19.10 4.47
N ASN A 22 -8.71 -17.89 4.62
CA ASN A 22 -7.49 -17.53 3.88
C ASN A 22 -6.25 -18.01 4.64
N GLU A 23 -5.77 -19.21 4.33
CA GLU A 23 -4.44 -19.65 4.73
C GLU A 23 -3.43 -18.56 4.32
N LYS A 24 -2.66 -18.07 5.29
CA LYS A 24 -1.56 -17.13 5.06
C LYS A 24 -0.42 -17.87 4.36
N VAL A 25 -0.59 -18.19 3.08
CA VAL A 25 0.45 -18.84 2.27
C VAL A 25 1.61 -17.86 2.16
N LYS A 26 2.68 -18.16 2.90
CA LYS A 26 3.93 -17.39 2.87
C LYS A 26 4.45 -17.39 1.44
N GLY A 27 4.67 -16.20 0.91
CA GLY A 27 5.23 -15.99 -0.43
C GLY A 27 4.24 -15.73 -1.56
N LYS A 28 2.94 -15.70 -1.26
CA LYS A 28 1.92 -15.35 -2.25
C LYS A 28 2.05 -13.95 -2.85
N TYR A 29 2.72 -12.99 -2.21
CA TYR A 29 2.73 -11.59 -2.67
C TYR A 29 4.11 -11.09 -3.11
N GLY A 30 5.10 -11.98 -3.16
CA GLY A 30 6.49 -11.66 -3.50
C GLY A 30 7.37 -11.27 -2.32
N GLN A 31 8.62 -10.88 -2.63
CA GLN A 31 9.63 -10.45 -1.68
C GLN A 31 10.06 -9.03 -1.97
N LEU A 32 10.33 -8.26 -0.91
CA LEU A 32 10.90 -6.93 -0.98
C LEU A 32 12.27 -6.93 -0.32
N THR A 33 13.27 -6.40 -1.02
CA THR A 33 14.60 -6.12 -0.50
C THR A 33 14.71 -4.63 -0.20
N TYR A 34 15.10 -4.28 1.01
CA TYR A 34 15.24 -2.90 1.47
C TYR A 34 16.37 -2.79 2.49
N SER A 35 16.89 -1.58 2.71
CA SER A 35 17.85 -1.33 3.78
C SER A 35 17.43 -0.18 4.68
N ILE A 36 17.88 -0.23 5.94
CA ILE A 36 17.67 0.82 6.92
C ILE A 36 19.02 1.23 7.54
N GLN A 37 19.18 2.51 7.83
CA GLN A 37 20.34 3.03 8.53
C GLN A 37 19.89 4.17 9.44
N PHE A 38 20.26 4.13 10.71
CA PHE A 38 20.00 5.18 11.67
C PHE A 38 21.27 5.98 11.96
N ASP A 39 21.17 7.30 11.80
CA ASP A 39 22.19 8.26 12.16
C ASP A 39 21.81 8.91 13.50
N ILE A 40 22.56 8.59 14.56
CA ILE A 40 22.31 9.11 15.91
C ILE A 40 22.58 10.62 15.99
N PRO A 41 23.75 11.15 15.56
CA PRO A 41 24.02 12.59 15.59
C PRO A 41 22.93 13.45 14.92
N VAL A 42 22.38 12.99 13.79
CA VAL A 42 21.40 13.76 13.01
C VAL A 42 19.95 13.37 13.36
N ALA A 43 19.74 12.31 14.15
CA ALA A 43 18.42 11.75 14.47
C ALA A 43 17.59 11.45 13.21
N LYS A 44 18.21 10.75 12.24
CA LYS A 44 17.59 10.41 10.95
C LYS A 44 17.63 8.93 10.66
N LEU A 45 16.47 8.40 10.28
CA LEU A 45 16.34 7.07 9.71
C LEU A 45 16.36 7.19 8.18
N THR A 46 17.39 6.63 7.56
CA THR A 46 17.49 6.48 6.11
C THR A 46 16.93 5.11 5.73
N VAL A 47 16.01 5.09 4.76
CA VAL A 47 15.40 3.87 4.22
C VAL A 47 15.67 3.82 2.73
N THR A 48 16.20 2.69 2.25
CA THR A 48 16.43 2.45 0.83
C THR A 48 15.56 1.30 0.36
N VAL A 49 14.69 1.56 -0.61
CA VAL A 49 13.90 0.55 -1.32
C VAL A 49 14.73 0.06 -2.50
N ILE A 50 15.17 -1.20 -2.48
CA ILE A 50 16.16 -1.71 -3.44
C ILE A 50 15.44 -2.34 -4.63
N GLU A 51 14.81 -3.48 -4.42
CA GLU A 51 14.13 -4.24 -5.46
C GLU A 51 13.02 -5.11 -4.89
N ALA A 52 12.12 -5.58 -5.74
CA ALA A 52 11.19 -6.65 -5.42
C ALA A 52 11.30 -7.78 -6.44
N ASN A 53 11.01 -9.00 -6.00
CA ASN A 53 11.02 -10.17 -6.85
C ASN A 53 9.89 -11.13 -6.46
N LYS A 54 9.62 -12.12 -7.33
CA LYS A 54 8.55 -13.12 -7.14
C LYS A 54 7.18 -12.49 -6.88
N LEU A 55 6.94 -11.29 -7.42
CA LEU A 55 5.65 -10.61 -7.29
C LEU A 55 4.56 -11.48 -7.91
N HIS A 56 3.43 -11.57 -7.23
CA HIS A 56 2.29 -12.32 -7.75
C HIS A 56 1.50 -11.49 -8.73
N VAL A 57 1.21 -12.13 -9.86
CA VAL A 57 0.61 -11.52 -11.03
C VAL A 57 -0.70 -12.23 -11.30
N LEU A 58 -1.72 -11.51 -11.77
CA LEU A 58 -2.91 -12.18 -12.28
C LEU A 58 -2.57 -12.86 -13.62
N PRO A 59 -3.28 -13.94 -14.01
CA PRO A 59 -2.98 -14.64 -15.27
C PRO A 59 -3.02 -13.76 -16.53
N GLU A 60 -3.77 -12.66 -16.49
CA GLU A 60 -3.95 -11.71 -17.60
C GLU A 60 -2.82 -10.68 -17.68
N ASP A 61 -2.03 -10.52 -16.62
CA ASP A 61 -0.94 -9.56 -16.57
C ASP A 61 0.37 -10.28 -16.92
N GLU A 62 1.04 -9.89 -18.01
CA GLU A 62 2.38 -10.43 -18.32
C GLU A 62 3.50 -9.64 -17.62
N LEU A 63 3.29 -8.33 -17.43
CA LEU A 63 4.26 -7.38 -16.88
C LEU A 63 3.54 -6.30 -16.07
N LEU A 64 4.17 -5.82 -14.99
CA LEU A 64 3.60 -4.85 -14.05
C LEU A 64 4.27 -3.48 -14.17
N ASP A 65 3.52 -2.41 -13.86
CA ASP A 65 4.02 -1.04 -13.75
C ASP A 65 4.10 -0.66 -12.26
N THR A 66 5.21 -0.96 -11.60
CA THR A 66 5.23 -0.98 -10.13
C THR A 66 5.86 0.23 -9.47
N TYR A 67 5.31 0.65 -8.33
CA TYR A 67 5.93 1.61 -7.43
C TYR A 67 5.70 1.21 -5.97
N VAL A 68 6.52 1.75 -5.06
CA VAL A 68 6.43 1.48 -3.62
C VAL A 68 6.09 2.75 -2.87
N THR A 69 5.19 2.65 -1.90
CA THR A 69 5.02 3.68 -0.87
C THR A 69 5.74 3.26 0.41
N VAL A 70 6.42 4.21 1.05
CA VAL A 70 7.11 4.03 2.34
C VAL A 70 6.49 4.97 3.36
N LYS A 71 5.98 4.40 4.45
CA LYS A 71 5.38 5.12 5.58
C LYS A 71 6.12 4.78 6.85
N LEU A 72 6.44 5.78 7.66
CA LEU A 72 6.89 5.59 9.03
C LEU A 72 5.70 5.83 9.96
N ALA A 73 5.44 4.91 10.89
CA ALA A 73 4.39 5.05 11.90
C ALA A 73 4.96 4.78 13.30
N SER A 74 4.31 5.33 14.33
CA SER A 74 4.62 5.09 15.74
C SER A 74 3.42 4.46 16.46
N GLY A 75 3.70 3.43 17.28
CA GLY A 75 2.72 2.79 18.17
C GLY A 75 2.74 3.31 19.61
N LYS A 76 3.45 4.40 19.92
CA LYS A 76 3.75 4.86 21.29
C LYS A 76 2.52 5.12 22.17
N HIS A 77 1.40 5.50 21.57
CA HIS A 77 0.16 5.87 22.28
C HIS A 77 -0.96 4.82 22.14
N GLY A 78 -0.63 3.58 21.79
CA GLY A 78 -1.61 2.51 21.57
C GLY A 78 -2.41 2.66 20.27
N ARG A 79 -2.20 3.75 19.51
CA ARG A 79 -2.68 3.95 18.15
C ARG A 79 -1.49 4.13 17.21
N LEU A 80 -1.61 3.60 16.00
CA LEU A 80 -0.66 3.85 14.92
C LEU A 80 -0.81 5.28 14.41
N GLU A 81 0.22 6.09 14.60
CA GLU A 81 0.29 7.47 14.13
C GLU A 81 1.38 7.61 13.08
N GLN A 82 1.04 8.16 11.91
CA GLN A 82 2.01 8.38 10.85
C GLN A 82 2.98 9.50 11.24
N ILE A 83 4.27 9.25 11.05
CA ILE A 83 5.35 10.21 11.23
C ILE A 83 5.78 10.72 9.86
N GLY A 84 5.68 12.03 9.65
CA GLY A 84 6.12 12.69 8.43
C GLY A 84 5.28 12.37 7.19
N LYS A 85 5.84 12.66 6.02
CA LYS A 85 5.19 12.47 4.72
C LYS A 85 5.42 11.05 4.21
N VAL A 86 4.38 10.47 3.61
CA VAL A 86 4.51 9.24 2.81
C VAL A 86 5.46 9.51 1.65
N GLN A 87 6.42 8.62 1.46
CA GLN A 87 7.37 8.67 0.35
C GLN A 87 6.93 7.68 -0.72
N ARG A 88 7.15 8.01 -1.99
CA ARG A 88 6.77 7.19 -3.14
C ARG A 88 7.96 7.10 -4.08
N THR A 89 8.24 5.90 -4.59
CA THR A 89 9.25 5.69 -5.64
C THR A 89 8.72 6.14 -7.00
N ASP A 90 9.63 6.32 -7.97
CA ASP A 90 9.23 6.33 -9.37
C ASP A 90 8.62 4.99 -9.79
N ILE A 91 7.84 5.00 -10.86
CA ILE A 91 7.20 3.81 -11.42
C ILE A 91 8.20 3.07 -12.31
N GLN A 92 8.45 1.81 -11.99
CA GLN A 92 9.20 0.87 -12.82
C GLN A 92 8.24 0.16 -13.75
N ARG A 93 8.33 0.47 -15.05
CA ARG A 93 7.36 0.00 -16.04
C ARG A 93 7.69 -1.38 -16.58
N ARG A 94 6.65 -2.15 -16.86
CA ARG A 94 6.66 -3.42 -17.59
C ARG A 94 7.75 -4.38 -17.08
N THR A 95 7.82 -4.62 -15.78
CA THR A 95 8.81 -5.53 -15.19
C THR A 95 8.26 -6.32 -14.01
N MET A 96 8.70 -7.57 -13.90
CA MET A 96 8.41 -8.48 -12.78
C MET A 96 9.48 -8.46 -11.67
N ILE A 97 10.59 -7.79 -11.93
CA ILE A 97 11.72 -7.64 -11.01
C ILE A 97 12.07 -6.15 -10.95
N PRO A 98 11.18 -5.31 -10.39
CA PRO A 98 11.42 -3.88 -10.33
C PRO A 98 12.59 -3.56 -9.41
N ARG A 99 13.42 -2.60 -9.85
CA ARG A 99 14.54 -2.05 -9.09
C ARG A 99 14.36 -0.55 -8.97
N TRP A 100 14.22 -0.06 -7.74
CA TRP A 100 14.01 1.36 -7.50
C TRP A 100 15.27 2.06 -7.02
N HIS A 101 16.11 1.38 -6.22
CA HIS A 101 17.25 2.00 -5.53
C HIS A 101 16.91 3.37 -4.92
N PHE A 102 15.68 3.49 -4.41
CA PHE A 102 15.11 4.75 -3.97
C PHE A 102 15.43 4.96 -2.49
N GLN A 103 16.08 6.07 -2.18
CA GLN A 103 16.40 6.44 -0.81
C GLN A 103 15.49 7.56 -0.31
N CYS A 104 14.93 7.38 0.88
CA CYS A 104 14.20 8.42 1.59
C CYS A 104 14.65 8.49 3.06
N LYS A 105 14.35 9.62 3.72
CA LYS A 105 14.79 9.91 5.09
C LYS A 105 13.62 10.38 5.93
N PHE A 106 13.58 9.92 7.17
CA PHE A 106 12.61 10.32 8.18
C PHE A 106 13.32 10.89 9.40
N ASP A 107 12.82 12.00 9.93
CA ASP A 107 13.26 12.52 11.22
C ASP A 107 12.67 11.61 12.32
N LEU A 108 13.54 10.97 13.10
CA LEU A 108 13.15 10.01 14.12
C LEU A 108 14.16 10.04 15.27
N LYS A 109 13.69 10.21 16.50
CA LYS A 109 14.56 10.19 17.69
C LYS A 109 14.91 8.74 18.06
N MET A 110 16.10 8.55 18.62
CA MET A 110 16.56 7.23 19.06
C MET A 110 15.59 6.56 20.05
N ASP A 111 15.04 7.33 21.00
CA ASP A 111 14.06 6.83 21.98
C ASP A 111 12.74 6.33 21.36
N ASP A 112 12.42 6.81 20.16
CA ASP A 112 11.19 6.46 19.45
C ASP A 112 11.37 5.25 18.52
N LEU A 113 12.61 4.76 18.30
CA LEU A 113 12.88 3.58 17.46
C LEU A 113 12.09 2.34 17.92
N LYS A 114 11.96 2.14 19.24
CA LYS A 114 11.21 1.00 19.81
C LYS A 114 9.70 1.04 19.55
N TYR A 115 9.17 2.16 19.09
CA TYR A 115 7.77 2.30 18.71
C TYR A 115 7.58 2.41 17.19
N ALA A 116 8.67 2.53 16.44
CA ALA A 116 8.67 2.81 15.03
C ALA A 116 8.38 1.55 14.19
N ILE A 117 7.50 1.73 13.21
CA ILE A 117 7.09 0.71 12.26
C ILE A 117 7.23 1.30 10.86
N LEU A 118 8.07 0.67 10.04
CA LEU A 118 8.17 0.96 8.62
C LEU A 118 7.13 0.14 7.87
N ILE A 119 6.34 0.79 7.03
CA ILE A 119 5.32 0.14 6.22
C ILE A 119 5.65 0.41 4.76
N PHE A 120 5.89 -0.67 4.03
CA PHE A 120 6.08 -0.68 2.59
C PHE A 120 4.84 -1.26 1.93
N GLU A 121 4.38 -0.66 0.84
CA GLU A 121 3.29 -1.22 0.04
C GLU A 121 3.59 -1.02 -1.43
N ILE A 122 3.61 -2.14 -2.16
CA ILE A 122 3.90 -2.18 -3.60
C ILE A 122 2.57 -2.16 -4.33
N PHE A 123 2.47 -1.27 -5.30
CA PHE A 123 1.31 -1.10 -6.15
C PHE A 123 1.67 -1.35 -7.61
N ASP A 124 0.71 -1.89 -8.34
CA ASP A 124 0.65 -1.85 -9.79
C ASP A 124 -0.09 -0.58 -10.20
N TYR A 125 0.59 0.28 -10.94
CA TYR A 125 0.11 1.59 -11.34
C TYR A 125 -0.88 1.46 -12.48
N ASP A 126 -1.99 2.18 -12.35
CA ASP A 126 -3.01 2.29 -13.37
C ASP A 126 -3.19 3.76 -13.78
N SER A 127 -3.09 4.03 -15.08
CA SER A 127 -3.25 5.40 -15.60
C SER A 127 -4.69 5.92 -15.61
N ILE A 128 -5.68 5.04 -15.58
CA ILE A 128 -7.10 5.36 -15.73
C ILE A 128 -7.87 5.06 -14.44
N GLY A 129 -7.57 3.91 -13.85
CA GLY A 129 -8.27 3.37 -12.70
C GLY A 129 -7.58 3.65 -11.35
N GLN A 130 -7.93 2.83 -10.37
CA GLN A 130 -7.26 2.80 -9.08
C GLN A 130 -6.03 1.88 -9.13
N ASP A 131 -4.91 2.37 -8.59
CA ASP A 131 -3.68 1.59 -8.41
C ASP A 131 -3.96 0.33 -7.55
N ARG A 132 -3.54 -0.84 -8.05
CA ARG A 132 -3.80 -2.13 -7.41
C ARG A 132 -2.69 -2.48 -6.44
N SER A 133 -3.04 -2.71 -5.17
CA SER A 133 -2.06 -3.19 -4.19
C SER A 133 -1.62 -4.62 -4.52
N ILE A 134 -0.31 -4.84 -4.73
CA ILE A 134 0.30 -6.15 -4.93
C ILE A 134 0.62 -6.80 -3.58
N GLY A 135 1.23 -6.05 -2.67
CA GLY A 135 1.68 -6.59 -1.40
C GLY A 135 2.20 -5.54 -0.43
N ARG A 136 2.16 -5.87 0.86
CA ARG A 136 2.51 -4.97 1.97
C ARG A 136 3.47 -5.65 2.94
N LEU A 137 4.45 -4.90 3.42
CA LEU A 137 5.37 -5.28 4.48
C LEU A 137 5.30 -4.27 5.63
N ALA A 138 5.27 -4.75 6.86
CA ALA A 138 5.36 -3.92 8.06
C ALA A 138 6.51 -4.43 8.93
N THR A 139 7.57 -3.63 9.04
CA THR A 139 8.78 -3.94 9.79
C THR A 139 8.78 -3.13 11.08
N HIS A 140 8.68 -3.82 12.21
CA HIS A 140 8.79 -3.20 13.53
C HIS A 140 10.29 -3.04 13.86
N LEU A 141 10.77 -1.80 13.97
CA LEU A 141 12.18 -1.55 14.28
C LEU A 141 12.58 -2.06 15.67
N ALA A 142 11.62 -2.23 16.56
CA ALA A 142 11.79 -2.86 17.87
C ALA A 142 12.27 -4.33 17.80
N ASN A 143 12.04 -5.01 16.67
CA ASN A 143 12.41 -6.42 16.50
C ASN A 143 13.80 -6.58 15.87
N LEU A 144 14.47 -5.47 15.54
CA LEU A 144 15.79 -5.46 14.92
C LEU A 144 16.83 -5.02 15.95
N ASP A 145 18.02 -5.59 15.89
CA ASP A 145 19.14 -5.12 16.69
C ASP A 145 19.54 -3.71 16.23
N VAL A 146 19.42 -2.74 17.15
CA VAL A 146 19.79 -1.34 16.91
C VAL A 146 21.26 -1.23 16.48
N GLY A 147 22.15 -2.05 17.04
CA GLY A 147 23.57 -2.05 16.68
C GLY A 147 23.83 -2.43 15.22
N ALA A 148 22.93 -3.20 14.60
CA ALA A 148 23.08 -3.68 13.23
C ALA A 148 22.80 -2.61 12.16
N TYR A 149 22.03 -1.56 12.50
CA TYR A 149 21.66 -0.50 11.56
C TYR A 149 22.09 0.91 12.00
N VAL A 150 22.75 1.07 13.14
CA VAL A 150 23.34 2.36 13.53
C VAL A 150 24.65 2.57 12.78
N GLY A 151 24.75 3.67 12.04
CA GLY A 151 25.96 4.05 11.29
C GLY A 151 26.25 3.20 10.05
N THR A 152 25.71 1.98 9.94
CA THR A 152 25.85 1.08 8.79
C THR A 152 24.47 0.68 8.26
N PRO A 153 24.24 0.62 6.93
CA PRO A 153 22.99 0.11 6.38
C PRO A 153 22.80 -1.39 6.68
N LEU A 154 21.65 -1.74 7.25
CA LEU A 154 21.19 -3.11 7.40
C LEU A 154 20.23 -3.45 6.25
N GLU A 155 20.65 -4.35 5.37
CA GLU A 155 19.81 -4.90 4.31
C GLU A 155 18.92 -6.04 4.83
N ASN A 156 17.66 -6.05 4.42
CA ASN A 156 16.66 -7.05 4.77
C ASN A 156 15.90 -7.49 3.52
N THR A 157 15.56 -8.78 3.46
CA THR A 157 14.71 -9.36 2.41
C THR A 157 13.57 -10.12 3.05
N GLU A 158 12.35 -9.62 2.88
CA GLU A 158 11.17 -10.15 3.56
C GLU A 158 10.02 -10.45 2.60
N TRP A 159 9.20 -11.42 2.98
CA TRP A 159 8.01 -11.80 2.23
C TRP A 159 6.87 -10.82 2.48
N LEU A 160 6.26 -10.37 1.39
CA LEU A 160 5.09 -9.50 1.41
C LEU A 160 3.85 -10.26 1.89
N LYS A 161 2.97 -9.54 2.55
CA LYS A 161 1.62 -9.95 2.94
C LYS A 161 0.60 -9.28 2.03
N ALA A 162 -0.66 -9.66 2.16
CA ALA A 162 -1.74 -8.97 1.46
C ALA A 162 -1.78 -7.49 1.87
N GLY A 163 -1.91 -6.58 0.90
CA GLY A 163 -2.12 -5.15 1.17
C GLY A 163 -3.57 -4.81 1.56
N GLU A 164 -3.78 -3.54 1.93
CA GLU A 164 -5.08 -3.02 2.37
C GLU A 164 -5.51 -1.81 1.51
N PRO A 165 -6.82 -1.60 1.25
CA PRO A 165 -7.93 -2.53 1.42
C PRO A 165 -8.03 -3.50 0.23
N LYS A 166 -8.40 -4.76 0.48
CA LYS A 166 -8.94 -5.57 -0.60
C LYS A 166 -10.29 -4.99 -0.98
N PHE A 167 -10.46 -4.57 -2.22
CA PHE A 167 -11.75 -4.15 -2.71
C PHE A 167 -12.70 -5.36 -2.68
N LEU A 168 -13.62 -5.38 -1.70
CA LEU A 168 -14.70 -6.36 -1.56
C LEU A 168 -15.99 -5.87 -2.26
N GLY A 169 -15.89 -4.89 -3.16
CA GLY A 169 -17.02 -4.42 -3.94
C GLY A 169 -17.30 -5.35 -5.13
N LEU A 170 -18.45 -5.14 -5.79
CA LEU A 170 -18.89 -5.93 -6.96
C LEU A 170 -18.05 -5.67 -8.24
N GLY A 171 -16.92 -4.98 -8.13
CA GLY A 171 -16.12 -4.43 -9.23
C GLY A 171 -16.12 -2.90 -9.25
N GLU A 172 -15.41 -2.34 -10.24
CA GLU A 172 -15.20 -0.90 -10.41
C GLU A 172 -15.85 -0.42 -11.71
N THR A 173 -16.25 0.85 -11.77
CA THR A 173 -16.79 1.47 -12.99
C THR A 173 -16.20 2.86 -13.16
N CYS A 174 -15.64 3.14 -14.33
CA CYS A 174 -15.14 4.45 -14.71
C CYS A 174 -16.25 5.24 -15.41
N ILE A 175 -16.59 6.41 -14.86
CA ILE A 175 -17.69 7.26 -15.32
C ILE A 175 -17.18 8.70 -15.52
N GLY A 176 -17.44 9.26 -16.70
CA GLY A 176 -17.28 10.69 -16.99
C GLY A 176 -18.58 11.44 -16.77
N LEU A 177 -18.51 12.57 -16.07
CA LEU A 177 -19.64 13.46 -15.84
C LEU A 177 -19.35 14.81 -16.49
N ASN A 178 -20.28 15.29 -17.31
CA ASN A 178 -20.19 16.62 -17.93
C ASN A 178 -21.50 17.39 -17.70
N TYR A 179 -21.41 18.58 -17.13
CA TYR A 179 -22.59 19.39 -16.84
C TYR A 179 -22.65 20.64 -17.73
N HIS A 180 -23.70 20.73 -18.53
CA HIS A 180 -23.98 21.86 -19.41
C HIS A 180 -24.93 22.84 -18.71
N HIS A 181 -24.37 23.89 -18.10
CA HIS A 181 -25.15 24.89 -17.34
C HIS A 181 -26.27 25.55 -18.14
N ALA A 182 -26.03 25.93 -19.40
CA ALA A 182 -27.02 26.63 -20.23
C ALA A 182 -28.23 25.75 -20.62
N LEU A 183 -28.04 24.43 -20.65
CA LEU A 183 -29.07 23.45 -20.98
C LEU A 183 -29.62 22.74 -19.74
N GLU A 184 -29.14 23.13 -18.55
CA GLU A 184 -29.40 22.46 -17.27
C GLU A 184 -29.25 20.92 -17.36
N ARG A 185 -28.29 20.43 -18.15
CA ARG A 185 -28.16 19.02 -18.52
C ARG A 185 -26.89 18.40 -17.95
N LEU A 186 -27.02 17.27 -17.26
CA LEU A 186 -25.90 16.39 -16.89
C LEU A 186 -25.79 15.24 -17.89
N GLU A 187 -24.66 15.13 -18.56
CA GLU A 187 -24.26 14.00 -19.38
C GLU A 187 -23.40 13.04 -18.56
N CYS A 188 -23.69 11.75 -18.69
CA CYS A 188 -23.01 10.67 -17.98
C CYS A 188 -22.48 9.67 -19.02
N HIS A 189 -21.16 9.49 -19.06
CA HIS A 189 -20.47 8.56 -19.94
C HIS A 189 -19.93 7.41 -19.10
N VAL A 190 -20.35 6.18 -19.38
CA VAL A 190 -19.76 4.99 -18.78
C VAL A 190 -18.66 4.50 -19.71
N TYR A 191 -17.40 4.60 -19.27
CA TYR A 191 -16.25 4.25 -20.10
C TYR A 191 -15.87 2.78 -19.95
N GLU A 192 -15.87 2.27 -18.73
CA GLU A 192 -15.37 0.93 -18.43
C GLU A 192 -15.99 0.39 -17.14
N ALA A 193 -16.21 -0.92 -17.07
CA ALA A 193 -16.46 -1.63 -15.83
C ALA A 193 -15.53 -2.85 -15.74
N ARG A 194 -14.87 -3.04 -14.60
CA ARG A 194 -13.78 -4.01 -14.42
C ARG A 194 -13.88 -4.75 -13.09
N CYS A 195 -13.26 -5.93 -13.03
CA CYS A 195 -13.25 -6.81 -11.85
C CYS A 195 -14.66 -7.09 -11.29
N LEU A 196 -15.66 -7.22 -12.17
CA LEU A 196 -17.04 -7.43 -11.76
C LEU A 196 -17.23 -8.82 -11.12
N HIS A 197 -17.77 -8.86 -9.91
CA HIS A 197 -18.06 -10.13 -9.23
C HIS A 197 -19.47 -10.60 -9.61
N VAL A 198 -19.56 -11.67 -10.42
CA VAL A 198 -20.84 -12.30 -10.76
C VAL A 198 -21.21 -13.26 -9.64
N MET A 199 -22.20 -12.90 -8.82
CA MET A 199 -22.82 -13.87 -7.92
C MET A 199 -23.81 -14.71 -8.72
N TYR A 200 -23.52 -16.01 -8.88
CA TYR A 200 -24.52 -16.95 -9.39
C TYR A 200 -25.63 -17.07 -8.33
N ALA A 201 -26.87 -16.80 -8.75
CA ALA A 201 -28.07 -16.98 -7.94
C ALA A 201 -28.50 -18.45 -7.90
#